data_AF-A0AAD5QYF1-F1
#
_entry.id   AF-A0AAD5QYF1-F1
#
_cell.length_a   1.000
_cell.length_b   1.000
_cell.length_c   1.000
_cell.angle_alpha   90.00
_cell.angle_beta   90.00
_cell.angle_gamma   90.00
#
_symmetry.space_group_name_H-M   'P 1'
#
loop_
_entity.id
_entity.type
_entity.pdbx_description
1 polymer ?
#
loop_
_entity_poly.entity_id
_entity_poly.type
_entity_poly.pdbx_seq_one_letter_code
_entity_poly.pdbx_strand_id
1 'polypeptide(L)'
;AYIFVVLDASMCPDRDNTDEMRNLYLKYHNDARSRLAKGKEHDLNRQLGPAKNIYKLSWSCELEKIAKELAQGCGYDFTRHRSYGQNRET
;
A
#
# COMPACT_ATOMS: atom_id res chain seq x y z
N ALA A 1 6.35 -28.42 30.64
CA ALA A 1 6.05 -28.26 29.20
C ALA A 1 5.69 -26.80 28.98
N TYR A 2 6.48 -26.07 28.19
CA TYR A 2 6.18 -24.68 27.87
C TYR A 2 5.41 -24.64 26.54
N ILE A 3 4.18 -24.17 26.59
CA ILE A 3 3.37 -23.89 25.40
C ILE A 3 3.97 -22.64 24.77
N PHE A 4 4.65 -22.79 23.63
CA PHE A 4 4.93 -21.67 22.76
C PHE A 4 3.62 -21.30 22.08
N VAL A 5 2.94 -20.27 22.60
CA VAL A 5 1.91 -19.58 21.83
C VAL A 5 2.67 -18.87 20.72
N VAL A 6 2.57 -19.36 19.49
CA VAL A 6 3.01 -18.60 18.32
C VAL A 6 2.04 -17.42 18.24
N LEU A 7 2.44 -16.29 18.81
CA LEU A 7 1.78 -15.02 18.54
C LEU A 7 1.95 -14.79 17.05
N ASP A 8 0.86 -14.84 16.29
CA ASP A 8 0.86 -14.40 14.90
C ASP A 8 1.54 -13.03 14.85
N ALA A 9 2.71 -12.98 14.21
CA ALA A 9 3.49 -11.75 14.12
C ALA A 9 2.73 -10.80 13.20
N SER A 10 2.00 -9.85 13.78
CA SER A 10 1.23 -8.88 13.01
C SER A 10 2.16 -8.01 12.16
N MET A 11 1.77 -7.70 10.91
CA MET A 11 2.61 -6.91 10.00
C MET A 11 2.93 -5.52 10.55
N CYS A 12 1.99 -4.95 11.31
CA CYS A 12 2.16 -3.71 12.04
C CYS A 12 1.63 -3.84 13.48
N PRO A 13 2.14 -3.01 14.42
CA PRO A 13 1.65 -3.01 15.80
C PRO A 13 0.26 -2.36 15.95
N ASP A 14 -0.12 -1.45 15.04
CA ASP A 14 -1.45 -0.83 15.01
C ASP A 14 -2.50 -1.86 14.58
N ARG A 15 -3.63 -1.91 15.30
CA ARG A 15 -4.71 -2.87 15.10
C ARG A 15 -5.96 -2.28 14.43
N ASP A 16 -5.94 -0.99 14.10
CA ASP A 16 -7.08 -0.33 13.44
C ASP A 16 -7.21 -0.74 11.96
N ASN A 17 -6.16 -1.33 11.40
CA ASN A 17 -6.16 -1.99 10.10
C ASN A 17 -5.75 -3.46 10.24
N THR A 18 -6.26 -4.32 9.36
CA THR A 18 -5.97 -5.75 9.39
C THR A 18 -4.84 -6.09 8.43
N ASP A 19 -4.09 -7.17 8.73
CA ASP A 19 -3.05 -7.66 7.82
C ASP A 19 -3.63 -8.12 6.47
N GLU A 20 -4.89 -8.56 6.44
CA GLU A 20 -5.61 -8.84 5.19
C GLU A 20 -5.72 -7.59 4.32
N MET A 21 -6.16 -6.46 4.89
CA MET A 21 -6.30 -5.20 4.16
C MET A 21 -4.92 -4.64 3.74
N ARG A 22 -3.91 -4.72 4.61
CA ARG A 22 -2.52 -4.35 4.25
C ARG A 22 -2.02 -5.15 3.05
N ASN A 23 -2.25 -6.47 3.07
CA ASN A 23 -1.88 -7.35 1.97
C ASN A 23 -2.68 -7.05 0.70
N LEU A 24 -3.98 -6.76 0.81
CA LEU A 24 -4.82 -6.40 -0.32
C LEU A 24 -4.26 -5.15 -1.04
N TYR A 25 -4.02 -4.06 -0.31
CA TYR A 25 -3.48 -2.83 -0.88
C TYR A 25 -2.08 -3.02 -1.46
N LEU A 26 -1.19 -3.70 -0.73
CA LEU A 26 0.19 -3.94 -1.18
C LEU A 26 0.21 -4.81 -2.44
N LYS A 27 -0.63 -5.85 -2.48
CA LYS A 27 -0.76 -6.76 -3.63
C LYS A 27 -1.31 -6.01 -4.84
N TYR A 28 -2.38 -5.23 -4.67
CA TYR A 28 -2.97 -4.44 -5.75
C TYR A 28 -1.93 -3.56 -6.46
N HIS A 29 -1.16 -2.79 -5.67
CA HIS A 29 -0.12 -1.92 -6.23
C HIS A 29 0.99 -2.71 -6.91
N ASN A 30 1.49 -3.77 -6.27
CA ASN A 30 2.58 -4.56 -6.83
C ASN A 30 2.18 -5.37 -8.07
N ASP A 31 0.93 -5.82 -8.16
CA ASP A 31 0.41 -6.48 -9.35
C ASP A 31 0.37 -5.50 -10.53
N ALA A 32 -0.13 -4.28 -10.34
CA ALA A 32 -0.14 -3.24 -11.37
C ALA A 32 1.27 -2.86 -11.83
N ARG A 33 2.18 -2.63 -10.87
CA ARG A 33 3.60 -2.37 -11.15
C ARG A 33 4.25 -3.50 -11.95
N SER A 34 3.94 -4.76 -11.61
CA SER A 34 4.42 -5.95 -12.31
C SER A 34 3.87 -6.05 -13.74
N ARG A 35 2.57 -5.77 -13.93
CA ARG A 35 1.97 -5.71 -15.28
C ARG A 35 2.64 -4.63 -16.13
N LEU A 36 2.81 -3.43 -15.59
CA LEU A 36 3.44 -2.32 -16.30
C LEU A 36 4.89 -2.61 -16.68
N ALA A 37 5.68 -3.17 -15.75
CA ALA A 37 7.07 -3.55 -16.01
C ALA A 37 7.18 -4.58 -17.15
N LYS A 38 6.21 -5.49 -17.26
CA LYS A 38 6.14 -6.52 -18.30
C LYS A 38 5.48 -6.05 -19.60
N GLY A 39 5.03 -4.79 -19.67
CA GLY A 39 4.27 -4.27 -20.81
C GLY A 39 2.92 -4.98 -20.97
N LYS A 40 2.24 -5.31 -19.87
CA LYS A 40 0.93 -5.99 -19.86
C LYS A 40 -0.17 -5.14 -19.23
N GLU A 41 0.16 -3.93 -18.78
CA GLU A 41 -0.83 -3.01 -18.24
C GLU A 41 -1.54 -2.29 -19.40
N HIS A 42 -2.83 -2.06 -19.26
CA HIS A 42 -3.65 -1.41 -20.28
C HIS A 42 -4.33 -0.17 -19.71
N ASP A 43 -4.43 0.87 -20.54
CA ASP A 43 -5.15 2.09 -20.21
C ASP A 43 -5.95 2.52 -21.45
N LEU A 44 -7.27 2.68 -21.28
CA LEU A 44 -8.23 2.91 -22.35
C LEU A 44 -8.03 1.91 -23.51
N ASN A 45 -7.46 2.38 -24.63
CA ASN A 45 -7.25 1.61 -25.85
C ASN A 45 -5.76 1.37 -26.17
N ARG A 46 -4.86 1.54 -25.19
CA ARG A 46 -3.42 1.33 -25.40
C ARG A 46 -2.81 0.43 -24.33
N GLN A 47 -1.82 -0.34 -24.74
CA GLN A 47 -0.93 -1.04 -23.83
C GLN A 47 0.14 -0.07 -23.31
N LEU A 48 0.32 -0.04 -21.99
CA LEU A 48 1.37 0.73 -21.34
C LEU A 48 2.63 -0.11 -21.15
N GLY A 49 3.81 0.51 -21.28
CA GLY A 49 5.11 -0.14 -21.08
C GLY A 49 5.59 -0.95 -22.29
N PRO A 50 6.60 -1.83 -22.12
CA PRO A 50 7.26 -2.20 -20.85
C PRO A 50 8.05 -1.04 -20.23
N ALA A 51 8.04 -0.95 -18.91
CA ALA A 51 8.80 0.06 -18.16
C ALA A 51 10.02 -0.57 -17.46
N LYS A 52 11.13 0.18 -17.40
CA LYS A 52 12.35 -0.22 -16.69
C LYS A 52 12.38 0.40 -15.29
N ASN A 53 13.17 -0.20 -14.38
CA ASN A 53 13.39 0.31 -13.02
C ASN A 53 12.11 0.45 -12.17
N ILE A 54 11.16 -0.49 -12.33
CA ILE A 54 9.96 -0.56 -11.50
C ILE A 54 10.22 -1.48 -10.29
N TYR A 55 10.42 -0.88 -9.11
CA TYR A 55 10.72 -1.60 -7.88
C TYR A 55 9.45 -2.14 -7.19
N LYS A 56 9.54 -3.33 -6.60
CA LYS A 56 8.46 -3.87 -5.74
C LYS A 56 8.36 -3.02 -4.47
N LEU A 57 7.13 -2.66 -4.08
CA LEU A 57 6.86 -1.95 -2.84
C LEU A 57 6.84 -2.91 -1.66
N SER A 58 7.28 -2.43 -0.49
CA SER A 58 7.06 -3.03 0.83
C SER A 58 6.08 -2.17 1.64
N TRP A 59 5.41 -2.78 2.61
CA TRP A 59 4.56 -2.06 3.53
C TRP A 59 5.39 -1.23 4.52
N SER A 60 4.90 -0.06 4.91
CA SER A 60 5.49 0.75 5.97
C SER A 60 4.41 1.13 6.99
N CYS A 61 4.56 0.66 8.22
CA CYS A 61 3.64 0.97 9.31
C CYS A 61 3.65 2.46 9.67
N GLU A 62 4.76 3.17 9.42
CA GLU A 62 4.86 4.61 9.63
C GLU A 62 3.99 5.37 8.61
N LEU A 63 4.06 4.99 7.33
CA LEU A 63 3.22 5.61 6.29
C LEU A 63 1.75 5.25 6.46
N GLU A 64 1.44 4.03 6.94
CA GLU A 64 0.07 3.65 7.31
C GLU A 64 -0.49 4.56 8.41
N LYS A 65 0.30 4.83 9.46
CA LYS A 65 -0.11 5.73 10.55
C LYS A 65 -0.42 7.13 10.01
N ILE A 66 0.42 7.67 9.15
CA ILE A 66 0.18 8.97 8.50
C ILE A 66 -1.09 8.93 7.64
N ALA A 67 -1.29 7.89 6.84
CA ALA A 67 -2.48 7.74 6.01
C ALA A 67 -3.76 7.69 6.85
N LYS A 68 -3.73 7.01 8.00
CA LYS A 68 -4.83 6.97 8.98
C LYS A 68 -5.14 8.35 9.55
N GLU A 69 -4.13 9.10 9.99
CA GLU A 69 -4.30 10.47 10.51
C GLU A 69 -4.96 11.39 9.48
N LEU A 70 -4.59 11.26 8.21
CA LEU A 70 -5.21 12.00 7.10
C LEU A 70 -6.66 11.55 6.83
N ALA A 71 -6.92 10.23 6.83
CA ALA A 71 -8.24 9.68 6.58
C ALA A 71 -9.27 10.06 7.66
N GLN A 72 -8.86 10.08 8.93
CA GLN A 72 -9.71 10.45 10.06
C GLN A 72 -10.23 11.90 9.98
N GLY A 73 -9.48 12.79 9.34
CA GLY A 73 -9.89 14.18 9.17
C GLY A 73 -11.08 14.38 8.22
N CYS A 74 -11.50 13.34 7.48
CA CYS A 74 -12.58 13.33 6.49
C CYS A 74 -12.47 14.39 5.35
N GLY A 75 -11.44 15.23 5.36
CA GLY A 75 -11.19 16.30 4.40
C GLY A 75 -10.05 16.00 3.42
N TYR A 76 -9.90 16.87 2.42
CA TYR A 76 -8.88 16.77 1.36
C TYR A 76 -7.64 17.64 1.65
N ASP A 77 -7.14 17.57 2.88
CA ASP A 77 -5.95 18.34 3.27
C ASP A 77 -4.65 17.59 2.91
N PHE A 78 -4.26 17.69 1.63
CA PHE A 78 -2.96 17.20 1.14
C PHE A 78 -1.79 18.11 1.55
N THR A 79 -2.03 19.14 2.38
CA THR A 79 -0.96 20.07 2.77
C THR A 79 -0.08 19.53 3.87
N ARG A 80 -0.51 18.47 4.56
CA ARG A 80 0.25 17.76 5.59
C ARG A 80 1.08 16.65 4.95
N HIS A 81 2.25 16.35 5.52
CA HIS A 81 3.14 15.27 5.05
C HIS A 81 3.47 15.30 3.54
N ARG A 82 3.65 16.51 2.97
CA ARG A 82 3.91 16.73 1.53
C ARG A 82 5.17 16.05 0.98
N SER A 83 6.06 15.60 1.86
CA SER A 83 7.24 14.81 1.49
C SER A 83 6.87 13.42 0.95
N TYR A 84 5.65 12.94 1.20
CA TYR A 84 5.14 11.67 0.72
C TYR A 84 4.03 11.87 -0.31
N GLY A 85 3.98 11.00 -1.32
CA GLY A 85 2.85 10.92 -2.24
C GLY A 85 1.60 10.41 -1.52
N GLN A 86 0.43 10.98 -1.84
CA GLN A 86 -0.84 10.70 -1.19
C GLN A 86 -1.92 10.45 -2.26
N ASN A 87 -2.60 9.31 -2.17
CA ASN A 87 -3.78 9.00 -2.98
C ASN A 87 -4.98 8.83 -2.04
N ARG A 88 -6.16 9.24 -2.48
CA ARG A 88 -7.42 9.07 -1.76
C ARG A 88 -8.48 8.54 -2.73
N GLU A 89 -9.17 7.48 -2.32
CA GLU A 89 -10.35 6.94 -3.00
C GLU A 89 -11.59 7.40 -2.21
N THR A 90 -12.65 7.79 -2.90
CA THR A 90 -13.94 8.19 -2.31
C THR A 90 -15.10 7.46 -2.94
#